data_AF-A0A150ZZQ9-F1
#
_entry.id   AF-A0A150ZZQ9-F1
#
_cell.length_a   1.000
_cell.length_b   1.000
_cell.length_c   1.000
_cell.angle_alpha   90.00
_cell.angle_beta   90.00
_cell.angle_gamma   90.00
#
_symmetry.space_group_name_H-M   'P 1'
#
loop_
_entity.id
_entity.type
_entity.pdbx_description
1 polymer ?
#
loop_
_entity_poly.entity_id
_entity_poly.type
_entity_poly.pdbx_seq_one_letter_code
_entity_poly.pdbx_strand_id
1 'polypeptide(L)'
;MCGITTFLSSDLASKRIFLFEGQLELIYLAYVKEIQEIFKKSGQLLVERVYGKDCPHALLLEKLHSPSCFGRIFFTYDDPRLPLSKIGKIENYLCLYSRDGFKICPQRDDLVKISFSDATLGELVTYYSSKYCLNFSGEAVKVFVQHLKRSVFAIDAEMLKFKHYFGSRNITVDDVLTLCEPTSPSVNKFCRSIFALEVHDFYDSIARFSETEGMLIIRSLMKYCDAVLDVVASAVRGIPKNEIIQNLRKKQFYDLEIIDQAVKNFSYRDRANLMLLALPKLETQYKLFSERRFTFLVAGLSILFAQMKKHVCL
;
A
#
# COMPACT_ATOMS: atom_id res chain seq x y z
N MET A 1 8.92 -19.55 -8.67
CA MET A 1 8.97 -18.09 -8.87
C MET A 1 10.22 -17.78 -9.66
N CYS A 2 10.15 -16.95 -10.70
CA CYS A 2 11.32 -16.49 -11.43
C CYS A 2 11.79 -15.18 -10.79
N GLY A 3 13.02 -15.11 -10.30
CA GLY A 3 13.56 -13.89 -9.67
C GLY A 3 13.62 -12.74 -10.67
N ILE A 4 13.54 -11.49 -10.19
CA ILE A 4 13.46 -10.31 -11.07
C ILE A 4 14.62 -10.22 -12.06
N THR A 5 15.84 -10.56 -11.66
CA THR A 5 17.03 -10.57 -12.53
C THR A 5 16.87 -11.54 -13.69
N THR A 6 16.45 -12.77 -13.39
CA THR A 6 16.21 -13.83 -14.38
C THR A 6 15.05 -13.46 -15.32
N PHE A 7 14.01 -12.81 -14.80
CA PHE A 7 12.90 -12.32 -15.61
C PHE A 7 13.34 -11.21 -16.55
N LEU A 8 14.04 -10.19 -16.06
CA LEU A 8 14.49 -9.05 -16.87
C LEU A 8 15.58 -9.44 -17.88
N SER A 9 16.31 -10.53 -17.65
CA SER A 9 17.29 -11.09 -18.60
C SER A 9 16.68 -12.04 -19.64
N SER A 10 15.38 -12.36 -19.53
CA SER A 10 14.70 -13.21 -20.50
C SER A 10 14.39 -12.45 -21.79
N ASP A 11 14.00 -13.17 -22.85
CA ASP A 11 13.54 -12.56 -24.09
C ASP A 11 12.17 -11.89 -23.91
N LEU A 12 12.16 -10.70 -23.31
CA LEU A 12 10.96 -9.90 -23.10
C LEU A 12 10.37 -9.39 -24.42
N ALA A 13 11.17 -9.30 -25.49
CA ALA A 13 10.74 -8.76 -26.78
C ALA A 13 9.80 -9.70 -27.54
N SER A 14 9.88 -11.01 -27.30
CA SER A 14 8.92 -11.99 -27.83
C SER A 14 7.59 -12.00 -27.06
N LYS A 15 7.53 -11.37 -25.88
CA LYS A 15 6.30 -11.26 -25.07
C LYS A 15 5.58 -9.94 -25.35
N ARG A 16 4.26 -10.02 -25.52
CA ARG A 16 3.38 -8.89 -25.79
C ARG A 16 2.43 -8.58 -24.64
N ILE A 17 2.05 -9.59 -23.86
CA ILE A 17 1.10 -9.45 -22.75
C ILE A 17 1.81 -9.78 -21.44
N PHE A 18 1.84 -8.82 -20.52
CA PHE A 18 2.42 -8.95 -19.19
C PHE A 18 1.31 -8.95 -18.15
N LEU A 19 1.15 -10.07 -17.44
CA LEU A 19 0.15 -10.23 -16.40
C LEU A 19 0.81 -10.25 -15.03
N PHE A 20 0.49 -9.25 -14.21
CA PHE A 20 1.05 -9.05 -12.88
C PHE A 20 0.04 -9.47 -11.81
N GLU A 21 0.41 -10.45 -11.01
CA GLU A 21 -0.44 -10.99 -9.94
C GLU A 21 0.23 -10.86 -8.58
N GLY A 22 -0.42 -10.16 -7.67
CA GLY A 22 0.04 -10.06 -6.28
C GLY A 22 -0.64 -8.95 -5.51
N GLN A 23 -0.37 -8.88 -4.21
CA GLN A 23 -1.06 -7.96 -3.28
C GLN A 23 -0.45 -6.56 -3.26
N LEU A 24 0.87 -6.45 -3.48
CA LEU A 24 1.62 -5.20 -3.34
C LEU A 24 1.79 -4.50 -4.69
N GLU A 25 1.01 -3.46 -4.93
CA GLU A 25 1.07 -2.66 -6.16
C GLU A 25 2.45 -2.04 -6.41
N LEU A 26 3.18 -1.73 -5.34
CA LEU A 26 4.55 -1.22 -5.39
C LEU A 26 5.49 -2.13 -6.19
N ILE A 27 5.33 -3.46 -6.06
CA ILE A 27 6.12 -4.45 -6.78
C ILE A 27 5.80 -4.39 -8.27
N TYR A 28 4.50 -4.39 -8.60
CA TYR A 28 4.03 -4.23 -9.98
C TYR A 28 4.62 -2.98 -10.65
N LEU A 29 4.54 -1.83 -9.98
CA LEU A 29 5.08 -0.57 -10.52
C LEU A 29 6.59 -0.62 -10.75
N ALA A 30 7.34 -1.30 -9.87
CA ALA A 30 8.79 -1.49 -10.05
C ALA A 30 9.10 -2.33 -11.30
N TYR A 31 8.42 -3.46 -11.49
CA TYR A 31 8.60 -4.28 -12.69
C TYR A 31 8.23 -3.52 -13.97
N VAL A 32 7.10 -2.80 -13.97
CA VAL A 32 6.67 -2.00 -15.12
C VAL A 32 7.72 -0.97 -15.50
N LYS A 33 8.30 -0.28 -14.51
CA LYS A 33 9.37 0.69 -14.74
C LYS A 33 10.58 0.04 -15.41
N GLU A 34 11.04 -1.11 -14.93
CA GLU A 34 12.20 -1.79 -15.52
C GLU A 34 11.94 -2.29 -16.95
N ILE A 35 10.75 -2.85 -17.21
CA ILE A 35 10.35 -3.26 -18.56
C ILE A 35 10.34 -2.05 -19.50
N GLN A 36 9.79 -0.92 -19.05
CA GLN A 36 9.78 0.32 -19.83
C GLN A 36 11.20 0.82 -20.12
N GLU A 37 12.12 0.76 -19.16
CA GLU A 37 13.52 1.13 -19.38
C GLU A 37 14.21 0.23 -20.40
N ILE A 38 13.97 -1.08 -20.35
CA ILE A 38 14.50 -2.05 -21.34
C ILE A 38 13.97 -1.73 -22.74
N PHE A 39 12.66 -1.54 -22.88
CA PHE A 39 12.07 -1.26 -24.19
C PHE A 39 12.44 0.11 -24.74
N LYS A 40 12.58 1.14 -23.90
CA LYS A 40 13.09 2.46 -24.32
C LYS A 40 14.51 2.39 -24.87
N LYS A 41 15.37 1.51 -24.33
CA LYS A 41 16.73 1.30 -24.88
C LYS A 41 16.70 0.66 -26.28
N SER A 42 15.66 -0.09 -26.60
CA SER A 42 15.52 -0.80 -27.89
C SER A 42 14.88 0.02 -29.03
N GLY A 43 14.40 1.25 -28.77
CA GLY A 43 13.81 2.13 -29.78
C GLY A 43 12.77 3.11 -29.23
N GLN A 44 11.99 3.74 -30.11
CA GLN A 44 10.89 4.63 -29.72
C GLN A 44 9.75 3.83 -29.06
N LEU A 45 9.61 3.99 -27.74
CA LEU A 45 8.54 3.44 -26.93
C LEU A 45 7.68 4.57 -26.37
N LEU A 46 6.39 4.55 -26.69
CA LEU A 46 5.40 5.41 -26.04
C LEU A 46 4.73 4.65 -24.91
N VAL A 47 4.58 5.27 -23.75
CA VAL A 47 3.90 4.67 -22.59
C VAL A 47 2.56 5.36 -22.42
N GLU A 48 1.49 4.59 -22.46
CA GLU A 48 0.13 5.08 -22.24
C GLU A 48 -0.48 4.38 -21.03
N ARG A 49 -0.98 5.17 -20.08
CA ARG A 49 -1.74 4.66 -18.95
C ARG A 49 -3.22 4.84 -19.25
N VAL A 50 -3.94 3.73 -19.28
CA VAL A 50 -5.32 3.68 -19.70
C VAL A 50 -6.15 3.15 -18.54
N TYR A 51 -7.13 3.94 -18.12
CA TYR A 51 -8.05 3.52 -17.07
C TYR A 51 -9.27 2.85 -17.69
N GLY A 52 -9.70 1.71 -17.15
CA GLY A 52 -10.83 0.96 -17.70
C GLY A 52 -12.16 1.68 -17.61
N LYS A 53 -12.28 2.62 -16.65
CA LYS A 53 -13.43 3.52 -16.55
C LYS A 53 -13.48 4.53 -17.70
N ASP A 54 -12.32 4.91 -18.24
CA ASP A 54 -12.18 5.99 -19.21
C ASP A 54 -11.95 5.44 -20.64
N CYS A 55 -11.71 4.14 -20.79
CA CYS A 55 -11.47 3.48 -22.06
C CYS A 55 -12.22 2.14 -22.13
N PRO A 56 -13.31 2.07 -22.92
CA PRO A 56 -14.02 0.82 -23.18
C PRO A 56 -13.09 -0.24 -23.78
N HIS A 57 -13.36 -1.52 -23.47
CA HIS A 57 -12.55 -2.64 -23.97
C HIS A 57 -12.39 -2.63 -25.49
N ALA A 58 -13.44 -2.25 -26.24
CA ALA A 58 -13.37 -2.18 -27.70
C ALA A 58 -12.31 -1.19 -28.20
N LEU A 59 -12.27 0.02 -27.61
CA LEU A 59 -11.30 1.06 -27.98
C LEU A 59 -9.87 0.65 -27.59
N LEU A 60 -9.71 -0.03 -26.45
CA LEU A 60 -8.42 -0.59 -26.06
C LEU A 60 -7.93 -1.63 -27.08
N LEU A 61 -8.82 -2.52 -27.55
CA LEU A 61 -8.46 -3.53 -28.54
C LEU A 61 -8.02 -2.90 -29.87
N GLU A 62 -8.75 -1.88 -30.33
CA GLU A 62 -8.35 -1.10 -31.52
C GLU A 62 -6.95 -0.51 -31.36
N LYS A 63 -6.64 0.07 -30.20
CA LYS A 63 -5.30 0.60 -29.88
C LYS A 63 -4.22 -0.49 -29.77
N LEU A 64 -4.57 -1.70 -29.34
CA LEU A 64 -3.61 -2.82 -29.22
C LEU A 64 -3.29 -3.46 -30.58
N HIS A 65 -4.25 -3.47 -31.50
CA HIS A 65 -4.10 -4.00 -32.86
C HIS A 65 -3.56 -2.97 -33.85
N SER A 66 -3.65 -1.67 -33.54
CA SER A 66 -3.23 -0.64 -34.47
C SER A 66 -1.71 -0.68 -34.70
N PRO A 67 -1.27 -0.76 -35.97
CA PRO A 67 0.14 -0.56 -36.29
C PRO A 67 0.49 0.89 -35.99
N SER A 68 1.51 1.10 -35.17
CA SER A 68 1.95 2.45 -34.82
C SER A 68 3.08 2.90 -35.75
N CYS A 69 2.87 4.03 -36.41
CA CYS A 69 3.86 4.68 -37.28
C CYS A 69 5.01 5.36 -36.50
N PHE A 70 4.89 5.49 -35.17
CA PHE A 70 5.79 6.26 -34.30
C PHE A 70 6.48 5.41 -33.21
N GLY A 71 6.48 4.08 -33.36
CA GLY A 71 7.07 3.14 -32.41
C GLY A 71 6.04 2.35 -31.59
N ARG A 72 6.48 1.38 -30.79
CA ARG A 72 5.57 0.49 -30.04
C ARG A 72 4.95 1.24 -28.85
N ILE A 73 3.68 0.97 -28.55
CA ILE A 73 3.01 1.54 -27.37
C ILE A 73 2.97 0.49 -26.26
N PHE A 74 3.24 0.91 -25.02
CA PHE A 74 3.13 0.10 -23.81
C PHE A 74 1.94 0.59 -22.99
N PHE A 75 0.87 -0.19 -22.99
CA PHE A 75 -0.37 0.10 -22.28
C PHE A 75 -0.33 -0.47 -20.87
N THR A 76 -0.59 0.38 -19.87
CA THR A 76 -0.93 -0.09 -18.51
C THR A 76 -2.43 0.08 -18.31
N TYR A 77 -3.15 -1.04 -18.12
CA TYR A 77 -4.61 -1.05 -18.03
C TYR A 77 -5.06 -1.60 -16.67
N ASP A 78 -5.91 -0.84 -15.97
CA ASP A 78 -6.26 -1.09 -14.57
C ASP A 78 -7.56 -1.87 -14.37
N ASP A 79 -8.01 -2.63 -15.38
CA ASP A 79 -9.17 -3.51 -15.26
C ASP A 79 -8.76 -5.00 -15.30
N PRO A 80 -8.77 -5.70 -14.15
CA PRO A 80 -8.44 -7.12 -14.09
C PRO A 80 -9.52 -8.02 -14.71
N ARG A 81 -10.69 -7.47 -15.06
CA ARG A 81 -11.81 -8.23 -15.68
C ARG A 81 -11.75 -8.25 -17.19
N LEU A 82 -10.74 -7.64 -17.81
CA LEU A 82 -10.55 -7.68 -19.25
C LEU A 82 -10.47 -9.15 -19.72
N PRO A 83 -11.41 -9.61 -20.57
CA PRO A 83 -11.43 -11.00 -21.02
C PRO A 83 -10.25 -11.25 -21.97
N LEU A 84 -9.19 -11.89 -21.46
CA LEU A 84 -7.97 -12.19 -22.21
C LEU A 84 -8.21 -13.00 -23.49
N SER A 85 -9.28 -13.81 -23.52
CA SER A 85 -9.70 -14.59 -24.68
C SER A 85 -10.10 -13.71 -25.87
N LYS A 86 -10.48 -12.44 -25.66
CA LYS A 86 -10.87 -11.51 -26.72
C LYS A 86 -9.70 -10.70 -27.29
N ILE A 87 -8.51 -10.77 -26.68
CA ILE A 87 -7.41 -9.86 -27.02
C ILE A 87 -6.74 -10.20 -28.36
N GLY A 88 -6.89 -11.43 -28.87
CA GLY A 88 -6.28 -11.84 -30.15
C GLY A 88 -4.78 -11.59 -30.18
N LYS A 89 -4.15 -11.62 -31.37
CA LYS A 89 -2.75 -11.23 -31.55
C LYS A 89 -2.64 -9.70 -31.56
N ILE A 90 -1.70 -9.14 -30.80
CA ILE A 90 -1.53 -7.68 -30.64
C ILE A 90 -0.16 -7.22 -31.16
N GLU A 91 -0.12 -5.99 -31.68
CA GLU A 91 1.12 -5.37 -32.19
C GLU A 91 1.85 -4.57 -31.09
N ASN A 92 1.06 -3.98 -30.18
CA ASN A 92 1.53 -3.21 -29.04
C ASN A 92 1.67 -4.08 -27.78
N TYR A 93 2.25 -3.53 -26.71
CA TYR A 93 2.42 -4.24 -25.45
C TYR A 93 1.28 -3.91 -24.48
N LEU A 94 0.78 -4.92 -23.79
CA LEU A 94 -0.26 -4.78 -22.79
C LEU A 94 0.25 -5.25 -21.43
N CYS A 95 0.03 -4.42 -20.42
CA CYS A 95 0.36 -4.68 -19.04
C CYS A 95 -0.90 -4.60 -18.18
N LEU A 96 -1.19 -5.67 -17.46
CA LEU A 96 -2.35 -5.79 -16.58
C LEU A 96 -1.90 -6.16 -15.17
N TYR A 97 -2.60 -5.63 -14.18
CA TYR A 97 -2.39 -5.95 -12.77
C TYR A 97 -3.69 -6.45 -12.13
N SER A 98 -3.59 -7.55 -11.39
CA SER A 98 -4.71 -8.11 -10.62
C SER A 98 -4.23 -8.58 -9.25
N ARG A 99 -4.99 -8.24 -8.20
CA ARG A 99 -4.79 -8.79 -6.85
C ARG A 99 -5.41 -10.17 -6.67
N ASP A 100 -6.47 -10.45 -7.45
CA ASP A 100 -7.28 -11.66 -7.35
C ASP A 100 -6.81 -12.76 -8.32
N GLY A 101 -5.77 -12.47 -9.10
CA GLY A 101 -5.23 -13.34 -10.16
C GLY A 101 -5.99 -13.19 -11.48
N PHE A 102 -5.46 -13.81 -12.54
CA PHE A 102 -6.07 -13.91 -13.86
C PHE A 102 -6.50 -15.35 -14.15
N LYS A 103 -7.71 -15.52 -14.67
CA LYS A 103 -8.18 -16.80 -15.23
C LYS A 103 -7.72 -16.88 -16.68
N ILE A 104 -6.69 -17.68 -16.95
CA ILE A 104 -6.10 -17.82 -18.29
C ILE A 104 -6.53 -19.17 -18.87
N CYS A 105 -7.23 -19.15 -20.00
CA CYS A 105 -7.55 -20.32 -20.80
C CYS A 105 -7.74 -19.82 -22.24
N PRO A 106 -6.90 -20.18 -23.24
CA PRO A 106 -5.79 -21.14 -23.29
C PRO A 106 -4.38 -20.52 -23.05
N GLN A 107 -3.33 -21.36 -22.99
CA GLN A 107 -1.93 -20.93 -22.96
C GLN A 107 -1.56 -20.19 -24.25
N ARG A 108 -0.92 -19.03 -24.11
CA ARG A 108 -0.45 -18.17 -25.20
C ARG A 108 1.05 -17.96 -25.09
N ASP A 109 1.77 -18.12 -26.18
CA ASP A 109 3.24 -18.00 -26.20
C ASP A 109 3.72 -16.53 -26.12
N ASP A 110 2.88 -15.58 -26.50
CA ASP A 110 3.16 -14.14 -26.42
C ASP A 110 2.80 -13.54 -25.04
N LEU A 111 2.40 -14.38 -24.09
CA LEU A 111 1.98 -13.97 -22.75
C LEU A 111 3.01 -14.42 -21.71
N VAL A 112 3.27 -13.53 -20.74
CA VAL A 112 4.06 -13.84 -19.55
C VAL A 112 3.28 -13.48 -18.29
N LYS A 113 3.25 -14.42 -17.36
CA LYS A 113 2.59 -14.27 -16.05
C LYS A 113 3.66 -14.12 -14.97
N ILE A 114 3.52 -13.07 -14.19
CA ILE A 114 4.47 -12.66 -13.14
C ILE A 114 3.69 -12.63 -11.83
N SER A 115 3.86 -13.69 -11.04
CA SER A 115 3.29 -13.77 -9.70
C SER A 115 4.33 -13.34 -8.67
N PHE A 116 3.96 -12.40 -7.80
CA PHE A 116 4.84 -11.88 -6.77
C PHE A 116 4.19 -11.89 -5.39
N SER A 117 5.04 -11.91 -4.37
CA SER A 117 4.66 -11.93 -2.95
C SER A 117 5.49 -10.94 -2.16
N ASP A 118 5.26 -10.86 -0.85
CA ASP A 118 6.07 -10.07 0.07
C ASP A 118 7.58 -10.40 -0.02
N ALA A 119 7.93 -11.65 -0.31
CA ALA A 119 9.33 -12.06 -0.48
C ALA A 119 9.99 -11.39 -1.70
N THR A 120 9.21 -11.12 -2.75
CA THR A 120 9.68 -10.44 -3.97
C THR A 120 10.13 -9.00 -3.69
N LEU A 121 9.63 -8.36 -2.62
CA LEU A 121 10.09 -7.04 -2.22
C LEU A 121 11.57 -7.05 -1.79
N GLY A 122 12.01 -8.11 -1.10
CA GLY A 122 13.41 -8.28 -0.71
C GLY A 122 14.32 -8.45 -1.92
N GLU A 123 13.90 -9.28 -2.89
CA GLU A 123 14.63 -9.46 -4.16
C GLU A 123 14.75 -8.15 -4.95
N LEU A 124 13.68 -7.34 -4.96
CA LEU A 124 13.67 -6.02 -5.58
C LEU A 124 14.64 -5.05 -4.90
N VAL A 125 14.70 -5.05 -3.57
CA VAL A 125 15.69 -4.25 -2.83
C VAL A 125 17.10 -4.68 -3.22
N THR A 126 17.40 -5.98 -3.21
CA THR A 126 18.71 -6.48 -3.64
C THR A 126 19.05 -6.09 -5.09
N TYR A 127 18.09 -6.21 -6.00
CA TYR A 127 18.25 -5.80 -7.40
C TYR A 127 18.61 -4.31 -7.52
N TYR A 128 17.84 -3.43 -6.86
CA TYR A 128 18.11 -2.00 -6.88
C TYR A 128 19.38 -1.62 -6.13
N SER A 129 19.75 -2.36 -5.08
CA SER A 129 21.03 -2.19 -4.40
C SER A 129 22.18 -2.43 -5.37
N SER A 130 22.14 -3.50 -6.16
CA SER A 130 23.14 -3.74 -7.21
C SER A 130 23.09 -2.69 -8.32
N LYS A 131 21.89 -2.30 -8.79
CA LYS A 131 21.72 -1.27 -9.84
C LYS A 131 22.30 0.09 -9.43
N TYR A 132 22.21 0.44 -8.14
CA TYR A 132 22.66 1.72 -7.60
C TYR A 132 23.98 1.68 -6.84
N CYS A 133 24.67 0.54 -6.81
CA CYS A 133 25.91 0.31 -6.07
C CYS A 133 25.78 0.63 -4.57
N LEU A 134 24.66 0.21 -3.96
CA LEU A 134 24.37 0.36 -2.53
C LEU A 134 24.66 -0.94 -1.79
N ASN A 135 25.28 -0.84 -0.61
CA ASN A 135 25.63 -1.99 0.22
C ASN A 135 24.81 -1.98 1.51
N PHE A 136 23.62 -2.56 1.49
CA PHE A 136 22.83 -2.76 2.71
C PHE A 136 23.35 -3.96 3.50
N SER A 137 23.43 -3.83 4.83
CA SER A 137 23.58 -5.01 5.68
C SER A 137 22.33 -5.90 5.60
N GLY A 138 22.47 -7.21 5.83
CA GLY A 138 21.34 -8.15 5.71
C GLY A 138 20.14 -7.79 6.60
N GLU A 139 20.39 -7.27 7.81
CA GLU A 139 19.33 -6.79 8.69
C GLU A 139 18.74 -5.45 8.24
N ALA A 140 19.54 -4.55 7.67
CA ALA A 140 19.05 -3.28 7.11
C ALA A 140 18.07 -3.50 5.95
N VAL A 141 18.31 -4.51 5.10
CA VAL A 141 17.37 -4.92 4.04
C VAL A 141 16.01 -5.29 4.63
N LYS A 142 15.97 -6.07 5.72
CA LYS A 142 14.72 -6.49 6.35
C LYS A 142 13.93 -5.30 6.89
N VAL A 143 14.61 -4.35 7.56
CA VAL A 143 13.99 -3.13 8.09
C VAL A 143 13.48 -2.25 6.95
N PHE A 144 14.26 -2.10 5.88
CA PHE A 144 13.84 -1.31 4.72
C PHE A 144 12.66 -1.93 3.96
N VAL A 145 12.61 -3.26 3.85
CA VAL A 145 11.44 -3.98 3.32
C VAL A 145 10.18 -3.69 4.14
N GLN A 146 10.28 -3.65 5.47
CA GLN A 146 9.15 -3.29 6.33
C GLN A 146 8.70 -1.83 6.12
N HIS A 147 9.64 -0.91 5.90
CA HIS A 147 9.34 0.46 5.51
C HIS A 147 8.61 0.54 4.17
N LEU A 148 9.13 -0.13 3.14
CA LEU A 148 8.54 -0.14 1.80
C LEU A 148 7.10 -0.68 1.77
N LYS A 149 6.76 -1.66 2.62
CA LYS A 149 5.37 -2.15 2.76
C LYS A 149 4.39 -1.07 3.22
N ARG A 150 4.89 -0.03 3.90
CA ARG A 150 4.11 1.11 4.42
C ARG A 150 4.28 2.36 3.58
N SER A 151 5.27 2.40 2.70
CA SER A 151 5.59 3.55 1.87
C SER A 151 4.59 3.69 0.72
N VAL A 152 4.27 4.95 0.39
CA VAL A 152 3.49 5.31 -0.80
C VAL A 152 4.40 5.61 -1.99
N PHE A 153 5.71 5.72 -1.76
CA PHE A 153 6.70 6.06 -2.77
C PHE A 153 7.19 4.82 -3.53
N ALA A 154 7.55 5.01 -4.80
CA ALA A 154 8.16 3.97 -5.61
C ALA A 154 9.50 3.51 -5.01
N ILE A 155 9.79 2.19 -5.08
CA ILE A 155 11.02 1.58 -4.53
C ILE A 155 12.25 2.32 -5.06
N ASP A 156 12.27 2.59 -6.36
CA ASP A 156 13.34 3.29 -7.02
C ASP A 156 13.64 4.67 -6.43
N ALA A 157 12.60 5.45 -6.14
CA ALA A 157 12.74 6.78 -5.56
C ALA A 157 13.29 6.71 -4.13
N GLU A 158 12.82 5.74 -3.34
CA GLU A 158 13.35 5.50 -1.99
C GLU A 158 14.83 5.07 -2.04
N MET A 159 15.21 4.19 -2.97
CA MET A 159 16.59 3.73 -3.14
C MET A 159 17.54 4.85 -3.55
N LEU A 160 17.10 5.78 -4.40
CA LEU A 160 17.89 6.94 -4.79
C LEU A 160 18.21 7.88 -3.61
N LYS A 161 17.35 7.95 -2.59
CA LYS A 161 17.65 8.69 -1.35
C LYS A 161 18.90 8.12 -0.69
N PHE A 162 18.95 6.81 -0.50
CA PHE A 162 20.13 6.16 0.09
C PHE A 162 21.40 6.38 -0.73
N LYS A 163 21.30 6.34 -2.07
CA LYS A 163 22.42 6.66 -2.95
C LYS A 163 22.93 8.08 -2.75
N HIS A 164 22.03 9.04 -2.60
CA HIS A 164 22.39 10.43 -2.40
C HIS A 164 23.08 10.67 -1.05
N TYR A 165 22.55 10.09 0.04
CA TYR A 165 23.05 10.34 1.39
C TYR A 165 24.28 9.50 1.77
N PHE A 166 24.37 8.25 1.31
CA PHE A 166 25.39 7.30 1.77
C PHE A 166 26.38 6.88 0.69
N GLY A 167 26.11 7.15 -0.59
CA GLY A 167 27.00 6.78 -1.69
C GLY A 167 27.32 5.28 -1.71
N SER A 168 28.61 4.93 -1.66
CA SER A 168 29.12 3.55 -1.65
C SER A 168 29.32 2.96 -0.24
N ARG A 169 29.00 3.71 0.82
CA ARG A 169 29.16 3.24 2.20
C ARG A 169 28.19 2.10 2.51
N ASN A 170 28.59 1.22 3.43
CA ASN A 170 27.69 0.22 4.00
C ASN A 170 26.56 0.91 4.80
N ILE A 171 25.32 0.61 4.42
CA ILE A 171 24.09 1.12 5.03
C ILE A 171 23.68 0.18 6.15
N THR A 172 23.65 0.71 7.37
CA THR A 172 23.29 -0.01 8.59
C THR A 172 21.80 0.10 8.91
N VAL A 173 21.33 -0.63 9.93
CA VAL A 173 19.95 -0.53 10.40
C VAL A 173 19.63 0.88 10.87
N ASP A 174 20.55 1.51 11.61
CA ASP A 174 20.37 2.87 12.13
C ASP A 174 20.27 3.91 11.00
N ASP A 175 21.06 3.73 9.93
CA ASP A 175 20.99 4.58 8.74
C ASP A 175 19.61 4.48 8.06
N VAL A 176 19.06 3.27 7.95
CA VAL A 176 17.70 3.06 7.42
C VAL A 176 16.66 3.69 8.32
N LEU A 177 16.74 3.48 9.64
CA LEU A 177 15.79 4.07 10.59
C LEU A 177 15.85 5.60 10.54
N THR A 178 17.04 6.18 10.43
CA THR A 178 17.21 7.64 10.38
C THR A 178 16.60 8.24 9.10
N LEU A 179 16.83 7.61 7.95
CA LEU A 179 16.40 8.17 6.66
C LEU A 179 14.95 7.80 6.31
N CYS A 180 14.47 6.65 6.78
CA CYS A 180 13.12 6.16 6.57
C CYS A 180 12.20 6.42 7.78
N GLU A 181 12.66 7.11 8.82
CA GLU A 181 11.79 7.48 9.93
C GLU A 181 10.58 8.22 9.35
N PRO A 182 9.35 7.78 9.66
CA PRO A 182 8.18 8.44 9.14
C PRO A 182 8.21 9.89 9.63
N THR A 183 8.20 10.85 8.71
CA THR A 183 7.96 12.26 9.05
C THR A 183 6.63 12.44 9.76
N SER A 184 5.69 11.49 9.61
CA SER A 184 4.51 11.34 10.45
C SER A 184 4.23 9.87 10.81
N PRO A 185 3.83 9.57 12.06
CA PRO A 185 3.61 8.19 12.49
C PRO A 185 2.45 7.55 11.74
N SER A 186 2.49 6.22 11.60
CA SER A 186 1.38 5.48 11.00
C SER A 186 0.10 5.75 11.80
N VAL A 187 -0.90 6.36 11.15
CA VAL A 187 -2.20 6.65 11.78
C VAL A 187 -2.83 5.37 12.35
N ASN A 188 -2.67 4.23 11.69
CA ASN A 188 -3.16 2.94 12.22
C ASN A 188 -2.41 2.50 13.49
N LYS A 189 -1.09 2.72 13.56
CA LYS A 189 -0.31 2.45 14.79
C LYS A 189 -0.77 3.37 15.93
N PHE A 190 -1.01 4.64 15.62
CA PHE A 190 -1.56 5.61 16.57
C PHE A 190 -2.97 5.23 17.06
N CYS A 191 -3.86 4.80 16.16
CA CYS A 191 -5.18 4.29 16.55
C CYS A 191 -5.05 3.07 17.47
N ARG A 192 -4.14 2.13 17.15
CA ARG A 192 -3.86 0.97 18.02
C ARG A 192 -3.39 1.37 19.40
N SER A 193 -2.44 2.30 19.53
CA SER A 193 -1.93 2.71 20.85
C SER A 193 -3.01 3.35 21.71
N ILE A 194 -3.93 4.12 21.10
CA ILE A 194 -5.12 4.64 21.80
C ILE A 194 -5.98 3.51 22.34
N PHE A 195 -6.32 2.54 21.50
CA PHE A 195 -7.16 1.41 21.90
C PHE A 195 -6.47 0.46 22.87
N ALA A 196 -5.15 0.33 22.81
CA ALA A 196 -4.35 -0.47 23.74
C ALA A 196 -4.06 0.25 25.07
N LEU A 197 -4.36 1.56 25.16
CA LEU A 197 -4.01 2.44 26.28
C LEU A 197 -2.49 2.54 26.54
N GLU A 198 -1.70 2.48 25.47
CA GLU A 198 -0.24 2.64 25.50
C GLU A 198 0.12 4.13 25.61
N VAL A 199 0.34 4.60 26.84
CA VAL A 199 0.55 6.03 27.16
C VAL A 199 1.74 6.62 26.41
N HIS A 200 2.88 5.92 26.40
CA HIS A 200 4.11 6.39 25.75
C HIS A 200 3.94 6.50 24.24
N ASP A 201 3.47 5.43 23.59
CA ASP A 201 3.22 5.43 22.14
C ASP A 201 2.15 6.46 21.72
N PHE A 202 1.16 6.76 22.56
CA PHE A 202 0.19 7.83 22.30
C PHE A 202 0.86 9.21 22.21
N TYR A 203 1.61 9.60 23.24
CA TYR A 203 2.24 10.93 23.28
C TYR A 203 3.37 11.07 22.26
N ASP A 204 4.18 10.02 22.08
CA ASP A 204 5.26 10.02 21.08
C ASP A 204 4.72 10.10 19.65
N SER A 205 3.58 9.46 19.37
CA SER A 205 2.96 9.52 18.05
C SER A 205 2.26 10.86 17.81
N ILE A 206 1.47 11.35 18.77
CA ILE A 206 0.70 12.58 18.57
C ILE A 206 1.58 13.82 18.40
N ALA A 207 2.77 13.83 19.03
CA ALA A 207 3.75 14.90 18.90
C ALA A 207 4.42 14.98 17.52
N ARG A 208 4.44 13.88 16.77
CA ARG A 208 5.05 13.81 15.42
C ARG A 208 4.06 14.13 14.29
N PHE A 209 2.76 14.26 14.57
CA PHE A 209 1.78 14.67 13.56
C PHE A 209 1.77 16.19 13.39
N SER A 210 1.52 16.62 12.15
CA SER A 210 1.38 18.02 11.79
C SER A 210 -0.08 18.50 11.89
N GLU A 211 -0.25 19.82 11.91
CA GLU A 211 -1.56 20.47 11.93
C GLU A 211 -2.40 20.19 10.66
N THR A 212 -1.81 19.79 9.54
CA THR A 212 -2.57 19.41 8.35
C THR A 212 -3.14 17.99 8.45
N GLU A 213 -2.62 17.18 9.38
CA GLU A 213 -2.98 15.76 9.54
C GLU A 213 -4.06 15.51 10.60
N GLY A 214 -4.45 16.52 11.40
CA GLY A 214 -5.45 16.31 12.47
C GLY A 214 -6.82 15.84 11.97
N MET A 215 -7.28 16.32 10.80
CA MET A 215 -8.52 15.80 10.19
C MET A 215 -8.39 14.33 9.76
N LEU A 216 -7.22 13.93 9.28
CA LEU A 216 -6.93 12.54 8.93
C LEU A 216 -6.96 11.66 10.18
N ILE A 217 -6.38 12.13 11.28
CA ILE A 217 -6.41 11.44 12.58
C ILE A 217 -7.85 11.23 13.05
N ILE A 218 -8.66 12.28 13.10
CA ILE A 218 -10.05 12.21 13.59
C ILE A 218 -10.86 11.21 12.76
N ARG A 219 -10.82 11.33 11.43
CA ARG A 219 -11.56 10.43 10.53
C ARG A 219 -11.07 8.99 10.60
N SER A 220 -9.76 8.79 10.74
CA SER A 220 -9.20 7.45 10.88
C SER A 220 -9.62 6.81 12.19
N LEU A 221 -9.65 7.57 13.29
CA LEU A 221 -10.17 7.10 14.57
C LEU A 221 -11.65 6.73 14.50
N MET A 222 -12.49 7.54 13.85
CA MET A 222 -13.90 7.21 13.64
C MET A 222 -14.05 5.89 12.87
N LYS A 223 -13.33 5.76 11.74
CA LYS A 223 -13.31 4.53 10.94
C LYS A 223 -12.83 3.32 11.74
N TYR A 224 -11.86 3.53 12.63
CA TYR A 224 -11.32 2.51 13.52
C TYR A 224 -12.35 2.06 14.56
N CYS A 225 -13.06 3.01 15.17
CA CYS A 225 -14.14 2.70 16.11
C CYS A 225 -15.27 1.91 15.44
N ASP A 226 -15.71 2.32 14.25
CA ASP A 226 -16.73 1.60 13.48
C ASP A 226 -16.28 0.17 13.17
N ALA A 227 -15.02 -0.02 12.77
CA ALA A 227 -14.46 -1.35 12.50
C ALA A 227 -14.42 -2.21 13.77
N VAL A 228 -14.03 -1.65 14.93
CA VAL A 228 -14.05 -2.36 16.22
C VAL A 228 -15.46 -2.80 16.57
N LEU A 229 -16.45 -1.91 16.45
CA LEU A 229 -17.84 -2.24 16.75
C LEU A 229 -18.40 -3.32 15.80
N ASP A 230 -18.09 -3.24 14.51
CA ASP A 230 -18.46 -4.25 13.52
C ASP A 230 -17.86 -5.61 13.86
N VAL A 231 -16.58 -5.67 14.23
CA VAL A 231 -15.88 -6.90 14.63
C VAL A 231 -16.56 -7.50 15.86
N VAL A 232 -16.76 -6.71 16.91
CA VAL A 232 -17.37 -7.20 18.16
C VAL A 232 -18.81 -7.67 17.91
N ALA A 233 -19.62 -6.90 17.19
CA ALA A 233 -20.99 -7.28 16.87
C ALA A 233 -21.06 -8.56 16.01
N SER A 234 -20.16 -8.70 15.03
CA SER A 234 -20.09 -9.89 14.18
C SER A 234 -19.63 -11.12 14.95
N ALA A 235 -18.66 -10.96 15.86
CA ALA A 235 -18.19 -12.04 16.72
C ALA A 235 -19.29 -12.52 17.68
N VAL A 236 -20.06 -11.61 18.28
CA VAL A 236 -21.23 -11.96 19.12
C VAL A 236 -22.30 -12.71 18.33
N ARG A 237 -22.47 -12.40 17.03
CA ARG A 237 -23.40 -13.11 16.12
C ARG A 237 -22.86 -14.46 15.63
N GLY A 238 -21.66 -14.87 16.04
CA GLY A 238 -21.04 -16.12 15.62
C GLY A 238 -20.52 -16.12 14.18
N ILE A 239 -20.32 -14.95 13.56
CA ILE A 239 -19.81 -14.84 12.20
C ILE A 239 -18.34 -15.29 12.17
N PRO A 240 -17.92 -16.18 11.26
CA PRO A 240 -16.54 -16.64 11.16
C PRO A 240 -15.57 -15.49 10.87
N LYS A 241 -14.37 -15.53 11.48
CA LYS A 241 -13.32 -14.50 11.30
C LYS A 241 -13.02 -14.17 9.83
N ASN A 242 -13.00 -15.18 8.96
CA ASN A 242 -12.75 -14.99 7.53
C ASN A 242 -13.79 -14.10 6.84
N GLU A 243 -15.06 -14.22 7.24
CA GLU A 243 -16.15 -13.41 6.70
C GLU A 243 -16.14 -11.99 7.26
N ILE A 244 -15.78 -11.83 8.54
CA ILE A 244 -15.52 -10.51 9.16
C ILE A 244 -14.42 -9.78 8.39
N ILE A 245 -13.30 -10.46 8.07
CA ILE A 245 -12.20 -9.89 7.27
C ILE A 245 -12.69 -9.42 5.89
N GLN A 246 -13.48 -10.24 5.19
CA GLN A 246 -14.03 -9.86 3.89
C GLN A 246 -14.93 -8.61 3.98
N ASN A 247 -15.76 -8.52 5.01
CA ASN A 247 -16.65 -7.38 5.21
C ASN A 247 -15.89 -6.09 5.53
N LEU A 248 -14.86 -6.16 6.39
CA LEU A 248 -14.00 -5.01 6.68
C LEU A 248 -13.23 -4.53 5.44
N ARG A 249 -12.75 -5.47 4.62
CA ARG A 249 -12.08 -5.14 3.35
C ARG A 249 -13.01 -4.45 2.35
N LYS A 250 -14.28 -4.83 2.27
CA LYS A 250 -15.29 -4.10 1.47
C LYS A 250 -15.45 -2.65 1.93
N LYS A 251 -15.29 -2.39 3.23
CA LYS A 251 -15.26 -1.04 3.83
C LYS A 251 -13.89 -0.35 3.74
N GLN A 252 -12.96 -0.91 2.95
CA GLN A 252 -11.60 -0.42 2.78
C GLN A 252 -10.82 -0.30 4.10
N PHE A 253 -11.08 -1.21 5.04
CA PHE A 253 -10.34 -1.30 6.30
C PHE A 253 -9.39 -2.50 6.25
N TYR A 254 -8.11 -2.27 6.55
CA TYR A 254 -7.03 -3.22 6.28
C TYR A 254 -6.17 -3.55 7.50
N ASP A 255 -6.38 -2.90 8.65
CA ASP A 255 -5.67 -3.26 9.88
C ASP A 255 -6.29 -4.53 10.47
N LEU A 256 -5.75 -5.69 10.14
CA LEU A 256 -6.31 -6.97 10.58
C LEU A 256 -5.93 -7.33 12.01
N GLU A 257 -4.92 -6.66 12.59
CA GLU A 257 -4.48 -6.90 13.97
C GLU A 257 -5.57 -6.50 14.97
N ILE A 258 -6.41 -5.51 14.63
CA ILE A 258 -7.51 -5.09 15.49
C ILE A 258 -8.53 -6.18 15.72
N ILE A 259 -8.67 -7.13 14.78
CA ILE A 259 -9.69 -8.18 14.85
C ILE A 259 -9.39 -9.09 16.04
N ASP A 260 -8.14 -9.54 16.15
CA ASP A 260 -7.72 -10.42 17.23
C ASP A 260 -7.75 -9.72 18.59
N GLN A 261 -7.43 -8.43 18.63
CA GLN A 261 -7.45 -7.65 19.87
C GLN A 261 -8.88 -7.34 20.33
N ALA A 262 -9.76 -6.90 19.43
CA ALA A 262 -11.13 -6.51 19.75
C ALA A 262 -12.00 -7.72 20.15
N VAL A 263 -11.78 -8.90 19.56
CA VAL A 263 -12.50 -10.12 19.96
C VAL A 263 -12.10 -10.59 21.36
N LYS A 264 -10.82 -10.44 21.73
CA LYS A 264 -10.29 -10.89 23.03
C LYS A 264 -10.59 -9.91 24.17
N ASN A 265 -10.79 -8.63 23.87
CA ASN A 265 -10.89 -7.59 24.89
C ASN A 265 -12.22 -6.84 24.80
N PHE A 266 -13.16 -7.22 25.66
CA PHE A 266 -14.50 -6.60 25.71
C PHE A 266 -14.48 -5.08 25.91
N SER A 267 -13.44 -4.54 26.58
CA SER A 267 -13.30 -3.10 26.80
C SER A 267 -13.09 -2.29 25.51
N TYR A 268 -12.69 -2.92 24.40
CA TYR A 268 -12.54 -2.24 23.11
C TYR A 268 -13.89 -1.73 22.59
N ARG A 269 -14.99 -2.43 22.89
CA ARG A 269 -16.34 -1.98 22.54
C ARG A 269 -16.69 -0.68 23.25
N ASP A 270 -16.43 -0.61 24.55
CA ASP A 270 -16.74 0.55 25.38
C ASP A 270 -15.87 1.75 25.00
N ARG A 271 -14.58 1.51 24.73
CA ARG A 271 -13.66 2.51 24.20
C ARG A 271 -14.14 3.08 22.87
N ALA A 272 -14.53 2.22 21.91
CA ALA A 272 -15.06 2.66 20.62
C ALA A 272 -16.34 3.50 20.76
N ASN A 273 -17.28 3.09 21.62
CA ASN A 273 -18.50 3.85 21.89
C ASN A 273 -18.20 5.22 22.49
N LEU A 274 -17.31 5.28 23.49
CA LEU A 274 -16.91 6.53 24.13
C LEU A 274 -16.26 7.48 23.12
N MET A 275 -15.36 6.96 22.28
CA MET A 275 -14.71 7.75 21.23
C MET A 275 -15.70 8.25 20.19
N LEU A 276 -16.63 7.43 19.70
CA LEU A 276 -17.62 7.85 18.70
C LEU A 276 -18.59 8.93 19.21
N LEU A 277 -18.85 8.99 20.51
CA LEU A 277 -19.63 10.08 21.11
C LEU A 277 -18.87 11.41 21.15
N ALA A 278 -17.53 11.38 21.20
CA ALA A 278 -16.69 12.55 21.39
C ALA A 278 -16.02 13.06 20.10
N LEU A 279 -15.62 12.16 19.19
CA LEU A 279 -14.92 12.48 17.95
C LEU A 279 -15.69 13.46 17.04
N PRO A 280 -17.02 13.39 16.87
CA PRO A 280 -17.76 14.38 16.08
C PRO A 280 -17.68 15.81 16.66
N LYS A 281 -17.63 15.93 18.00
CA LYS A 281 -17.44 17.23 18.66
C LYS A 281 -16.02 17.75 18.43
N LEU A 282 -15.01 16.89 18.52
CA LEU A 282 -13.63 17.23 18.19
C LEU A 282 -13.46 17.61 16.71
N GLU A 283 -14.12 16.90 15.79
CA GLU A 283 -14.13 17.26 14.36
C GLU A 283 -14.71 18.66 14.14
N THR A 284 -15.83 18.95 14.81
CA THR A 284 -16.48 20.26 14.70
C THR A 284 -15.57 21.37 15.24
N GLN A 285 -14.97 21.17 16.42
CA GLN A 285 -14.01 22.11 16.99
C GLN A 285 -12.79 22.31 16.08
N TYR A 286 -12.25 21.22 15.52
CA TYR A 286 -11.11 21.26 14.62
C TYR A 286 -11.36 22.10 13.36
N LYS A 287 -12.58 22.05 12.83
CA LYS A 287 -13.00 22.83 11.65
C LYS A 287 -13.28 24.30 11.97
N LEU A 288 -13.85 24.58 13.15
CA LEU A 288 -14.28 25.93 13.53
C LEU A 288 -13.12 26.82 14.02
N PHE A 289 -12.15 26.25 14.72
CA PHE A 289 -11.06 27.02 15.34
C PHE A 289 -9.78 26.91 14.52
N SER A 290 -9.63 27.72 13.47
CA SER A 290 -8.43 27.69 12.61
C SER A 290 -7.13 27.96 13.37
N GLU A 291 -7.17 28.80 14.40
CA GLU A 291 -6.04 29.05 15.28
C GLU A 291 -5.96 27.96 16.37
N ARG A 292 -4.79 27.32 16.50
CA ARG A 292 -4.52 26.29 17.52
C ARG A 292 -5.41 25.04 17.45
N ARG A 293 -6.10 24.75 16.33
CA ARG A 293 -6.91 23.51 16.13
C ARG A 293 -6.20 22.24 16.55
N PHE A 294 -4.90 22.13 16.24
CA PHE A 294 -4.13 20.94 16.58
C PHE A 294 -3.92 20.82 18.09
N THR A 295 -3.60 21.91 18.79
CA THR A 295 -3.52 21.94 20.25
C THR A 295 -4.84 21.51 20.90
N PHE A 296 -5.97 21.97 20.40
CA PHE A 296 -7.29 21.54 20.89
C PHE A 296 -7.57 20.06 20.62
N LEU A 297 -7.15 19.55 19.45
CA LEU A 297 -7.24 18.13 19.14
C LEU A 297 -6.41 17.28 20.11
N VAL A 298 -5.16 17.66 20.35
CA VAL A 298 -4.27 16.95 21.29
C VAL A 298 -4.86 16.95 22.70
N ALA A 299 -5.35 18.10 23.17
CA ALA A 299 -5.99 18.20 24.48
C ALA A 299 -7.25 17.33 24.58
N GLY A 300 -8.11 17.39 23.56
CA GLY A 300 -9.34 16.59 23.48
C GLY A 300 -9.08 15.09 23.47
N LEU A 301 -8.13 14.63 22.64
CA LEU A 301 -7.72 13.22 22.60
C LEU A 301 -7.07 12.78 23.91
N SER A 302 -6.25 13.63 24.55
CA SER A 302 -5.64 13.31 25.85
C SER A 302 -6.69 13.14 26.96
N ILE A 303 -7.72 13.98 26.97
CA ILE A 303 -8.84 13.85 27.92
C ILE A 303 -9.59 12.54 27.69
N LEU A 304 -9.91 12.21 26.44
CA LEU A 304 -10.59 10.95 26.10
C LEU A 304 -9.75 9.74 26.48
N PHE A 305 -8.44 9.78 26.20
CA PHE A 305 -7.52 8.73 26.57
C PHE A 305 -7.47 8.52 28.09
N ALA A 306 -7.42 9.60 28.87
CA ALA A 306 -7.49 9.52 30.34
C ALA A 306 -8.83 8.97 30.86
N GLN A 307 -9.96 9.34 30.22
CA GLN A 307 -11.28 8.81 30.56
C GLN A 307 -11.37 7.31 30.30
N MET A 308 -10.88 6.84 29.13
CA MET A 308 -10.85 5.42 28.79
C MET A 308 -9.99 4.62 29.77
N LYS A 309 -8.86 5.18 30.24
CA LYS A 309 -8.01 4.53 31.24
C LYS A 309 -8.70 4.38 32.60
N LYS A 310 -9.43 5.41 33.04
CA LYS A 310 -10.20 5.35 34.31
C LYS A 310 -11.30 4.30 34.29
N HIS A 311 -11.96 4.10 33.15
CA HIS A 311 -13.02 3.11 32.98
C HIS A 311 -12.55 1.64 33.06
N VAL A 312 -11.24 1.38 33.03
CA VAL A 312 -10.65 0.03 33.07
C VAL A 312 -10.13 -0.33 34.48
N CYS A 313 -9.93 0.68 35.33
CA CYS A 313 -9.47 0.51 36.72
C CYS A 313 -10.61 0.40 37.74
N LEU A 314 -11.86 0.36 37.28
CA LEU A 314 -13.09 0.14 38.05
C LEU A 314 -13.67 -1.21 37.65
#